data_AF-A0A969PZH6-F1
#
_entry.id   AF-A0A969PZH6-F1
#
_cell.length_a   1.000
_cell.length_b   1.000
_cell.length_c   1.000
_cell.angle_alpha   90.00
_cell.angle_beta   90.00
_cell.angle_gamma   90.00
#
_symmetry.space_group_name_H-M   'P 1'
#
loop_
_entity.id
_entity.type
_entity.pdbx_description
1 polymer ?
#
loop_
_entity_poly.entity_id
_entity_poly.type
_entity_poly.pdbx_seq_one_letter_code
_entity_poly.pdbx_strand_id
1 'polypeptide(L)' 'MTSRTPEEVKPYFDTMLECLIQIEDRPFYETATPQEWVKAFHEWAASHDPNSPCLSDEAISRESIYGERG' A
#
# COMPACT_ATOMS: atom_id res chain seq x y z
N MET A 1 4.90 36.19 -28.50
CA MET A 1 5.15 35.13 -27.50
C MET A 1 5.31 35.84 -26.16
N THR A 2 4.31 35.80 -25.30
CA THR A 2 4.41 36.37 -23.96
C THR A 2 5.10 35.34 -23.06
N SER A 3 6.33 35.62 -22.65
CA SER A 3 7.02 34.84 -21.62
C SER A 3 6.48 35.29 -20.27
N ARG A 4 6.01 34.35 -19.46
CA ARG A 4 5.64 34.62 -18.06
C ARG A 4 6.89 34.91 -17.23
N THR A 5 6.77 35.76 -16.21
CA THR A 5 7.88 36.01 -15.27
C THR A 5 8.01 34.84 -14.29
N PRO A 6 9.18 34.63 -13.66
CA PRO A 6 9.36 33.57 -12.66
C PRO A 6 8.32 33.60 -11.53
N GLU A 7 7.89 34.79 -11.11
CA GLU A 7 6.88 35.00 -10.07
C GLU A 7 5.48 34.52 -10.53
N GLU A 8 5.15 34.70 -11.81
CA GLU A 8 3.91 34.21 -12.39
C GLU A 8 3.91 32.69 -12.57
N VAL A 9 5.08 32.06 -12.72
CA VAL A 9 5.20 30.61 -12.90
C VAL A 9 5.28 29.86 -11.57
N LYS A 10 5.84 30.48 -10.52
CA LYS A 10 6.00 29.89 -9.18
C LYS A 10 4.76 29.17 -8.64
N PRO A 11 3.53 29.74 -8.65
CA PRO A 11 2.36 29.05 -8.10
C PRO A 11 2.03 27.76 -8.85
N TYR A 12 2.29 27.67 -10.16
CA TYR A 12 2.04 26.45 -10.92
C TYR A 12 3.05 25.34 -10.58
N PHE A 13 4.30 25.72 -10.32
CA PHE A 13 5.32 24.78 -9.85
C PHE A 13 5.03 24.29 -8.44
N ASP A 14 4.64 25.19 -7.53
CA ASP A 14 4.30 24.84 -6.15
C ASP A 14 3.13 23.84 -6.11
N THR A 15 2.05 24.08 -6.87
CA THR A 15 0.93 23.14 -7.00
C THR A 15 1.35 21.79 -7.58
N MET A 16 2.21 21.80 -8.61
CA MET A 16 2.70 20.55 -9.20
C MET A 16 3.56 19.76 -8.20
N LEU A 17 4.39 20.44 -7.39
CA LEU A 17 5.17 19.83 -6.34
C LEU A 17 4.27 19.22 -5.26
N GLU A 18 3.26 19.95 -4.79
CA GLU A 18 2.29 19.46 -3.80
C GLU A 18 1.59 18.19 -4.29
N CYS A 19 1.14 18.16 -5.55
CA CYS A 19 0.54 16.96 -6.15
C CYS A 19 1.50 15.78 -6.21
N LEU A 20 2.78 16.02 -6.55
CA LEU A 20 3.79 14.96 -6.62
C LEU A 20 4.10 14.38 -5.23
N ILE A 21 4.20 15.23 -4.21
CA ILE A 21 4.40 14.79 -2.82
C ILE A 21 3.22 13.94 -2.35
N GLN A 22 1.97 14.33 -2.67
CA GLN A 22 0.81 13.52 -2.30
C GLN A 22 0.73 12.18 -3.04
N ILE A 23 1.33 12.06 -4.23
CA ILE A 23 1.44 10.78 -4.93
C ILE A 23 2.37 9.83 -4.18
N GLU A 24 3.45 10.35 -3.60
CA GLU A 24 4.44 9.58 -2.83
C GLU A 24 3.91 9.14 -1.45
N ASP A 25 3.03 9.91 -0.82
CA ASP A 25 2.46 9.59 0.51
C ASP A 25 1.31 8.55 0.48
N ARG A 26 0.89 8.10 -0.69
CA ARG A 26 -0.20 7.12 -0.78
C ARG A 26 0.26 5.73 -0.32
N PRO A 27 -0.59 5.02 0.45
CA PRO A 27 -0.23 3.72 0.98
C PRO A 27 -0.03 2.70 -0.15
N PHE A 28 0.84 1.73 0.10
CA PHE A 28 1.24 0.71 -0.88
C PHE A 28 0.05 0.05 -1.59
N TYR A 29 -1.06 -0.20 -0.87
CA TYR A 29 -2.21 -0.87 -1.45
C TYR A 29 -2.96 -0.05 -2.51
N GLU A 30 -2.74 1.27 -2.58
CA GLU A 30 -3.35 2.18 -3.57
C GLU A 30 -2.47 2.41 -4.80
N THR A 31 -1.15 2.21 -4.66
CA THR A 31 -0.17 2.60 -5.69
C THR A 31 0.56 1.43 -6.31
N ALA A 32 0.64 0.29 -5.63
CA ALA A 32 1.37 -0.87 -6.10
C ALA A 32 0.77 -1.47 -7.37
N THR A 33 1.63 -1.76 -8.33
CA THR A 33 1.32 -2.56 -9.52
C THR A 33 1.05 -4.01 -9.15
N PRO A 34 0.35 -4.79 -10.00
CA PRO A 34 0.14 -6.22 -9.76
C PRO A 34 1.43 -7.01 -9.52
N GLN A 35 2.52 -6.64 -10.19
CA GLN A 35 3.82 -7.29 -10.04
C GLN A 35 4.47 -6.97 -8.68
N GLU A 36 4.36 -5.72 -8.22
CA GLU A 36 4.82 -5.32 -6.89
C GLU A 36 4.02 -6.01 -5.79
N TRP A 37 2.71 -6.18 -5.99
CA TRP A 37 1.86 -6.97 -5.11
C TRP A 37 2.31 -8.43 -5.01
N VAL A 38 2.54 -9.09 -6.15
CA VAL A 38 3.02 -10.48 -6.17
C VAL A 38 4.36 -10.59 -5.45
N LYS A 39 5.29 -9.67 -5.71
CA LYS A 39 6.60 -9.65 -5.05
C LYS A 39 6.47 -9.47 -3.53
N ALA A 40 5.75 -8.44 -3.09
CA ALA A 40 5.57 -8.15 -1.66
C ALA A 40 4.88 -9.32 -0.93
N PHE A 41 3.92 -9.98 -1.59
CA PHE A 41 3.27 -11.17 -1.04
C PHE A 41 4.24 -12.33 -0.86
N HIS A 42 5.09 -12.62 -1.86
CA HIS A 42 6.10 -13.67 -1.73
C HIS A 42 7.14 -13.35 -0.65
N GLU A 43 7.59 -12.11 -0.54
CA GLU A 43 8.52 -11.67 0.50
C GLU A 43 7.90 -11.80 1.91
N TRP A 44 6.64 -11.39 2.06
CA TRP A 44 5.89 -11.56 3.30
C TRP A 44 5.75 -13.04 3.67
N ALA A 45 5.32 -13.89 2.73
CA ALA A 45 5.18 -15.33 2.99
C ALA A 45 6.53 -15.97 3.37
N ALA A 46 7.62 -15.60 2.70
CA ALA A 46 8.96 -16.12 2.95
C ALA A 46 9.59 -15.62 4.27
N SER A 47 9.06 -14.54 4.86
CA SER A 47 9.56 -14.01 6.15
C SER A 47 9.14 -14.85 7.37
N HIS A 48 8.25 -15.83 7.19
CA HIS A 48 7.76 -16.72 8.25
C HIS A 48 8.57 -18.01 8.32
N ASP A 49 8.68 -18.62 9.51
CA ASP A 49 9.33 -19.92 9.67
C ASP A 49 8.53 -21.02 8.96
N PRO A 50 9.10 -21.71 7.96
CA PRO A 50 8.42 -22.79 7.24
C PRO A 50 8.10 -24.01 8.12
N ASN A 51 8.69 -24.11 9.32
CA ASN A 51 8.41 -25.18 10.29
C ASN A 51 7.40 -24.76 11.37
N SER A 52 6.73 -23.62 11.18
CA SER A 52 5.67 -23.21 12.10
C SER A 52 4.60 -24.30 12.18
N PRO A 53 4.11 -24.63 13.39
CA PRO A 53 3.09 -25.65 13.55
C PRO A 53 1.81 -25.25 12.80
N CYS A 54 1.21 -26.22 12.11
CA CYS A 54 -0.10 -26.02 11.47
C CYS A 54 -1.14 -25.67 12.53
N LEU A 55 -2.06 -24.78 12.16
CA LEU A 55 -3.25 -24.52 12.96
C LEU A 55 -4.15 -25.76 12.99
N SER A 56 -4.83 -25.99 14.12
CA SER A 56 -5.84 -27.05 14.22
C SER A 56 -7.11 -26.67 13.45
N ASP A 57 -7.91 -27.67 13.07
CA ASP A 57 -9.21 -27.47 12.40
C ASP A 57 -10.14 -26.55 13.23
N GLU A 58 -10.08 -26.66 14.56
CA GLU A 58 -10.80 -25.78 15.47
C GLU A 58 -10.31 -24.33 15.38
N ALA A 59 -8.99 -24.10 15.32
CA ALA A 59 -8.40 -22.77 15.23
C ALA A 59 -8.71 -22.04 13.91
N ILE A 60 -8.95 -22.77 12.83
CA ILE A 60 -9.37 -22.22 11.52
C ILE A 60 -10.89 -22.29 11.28
N SER A 61 -11.65 -22.84 12.24
CA SER A 61 -13.09 -22.97 12.08
C SER A 61 -13.77 -21.60 12.05
N ARG A 62 -14.80 -21.48 11.22
CA ARG A 62 -15.58 -20.23 11.11
C ARG A 62 -16.21 -19.87 12.46
N GLU A 63 -16.67 -20.86 13.21
CA GLU A 63 -17.26 -20.73 14.53
C GLU A 63 -16.23 -20.27 15.58
N SER A 64 -14.95 -20.63 15.45
CA SER A 64 -13.87 -20.09 16.29
C SER A 64 -13.50 -18.65 15.92
N ILE A 65 -13.43 -18.34 14.61
CA ILE A 65 -13.05 -17.01 14.11
C ILE A 65 -14.17 -15.98 14.35
N TYR A 66 -15.43 -16.38 14.17
CA TYR A 66 -16.59 -15.48 14.17
C TYR A 66 -17.63 -15.78 15.27
N GLY A 67 -17.33 -16.67 16.22
CA GLY A 67 -18.22 -17.24 17.25
C GLY A 67 -19.19 -16.30 17.98
N GLU A 68 -19.03 -16.07 19.30
CA GLU A 68 -20.00 -15.28 20.10
C GLU A 68 -20.03 -13.76 19.79
N ARG A 69 -19.79 -13.37 18.54
CA ARG A 69 -20.00 -12.00 18.03
C ARG A 69 -21.15 -12.00 17.01
N GLY A 70 -22.25 -12.65 17.37
CA GLY A 70 -23.54 -12.64 16.65
C GLY A 70 -24.65 -12.14 17.55
#